data_AF-A0A7C4NAL1-F1
#
_entry.id   AF-A0A7C4NAL1-F1
#
_cell.length_a   1.000
_cell.length_b   1.000
_cell.length_c   1.000
_cell.angle_alpha   90.00
_cell.angle_beta   90.00
_cell.angle_gamma   90.00
#
_symmetry.space_group_name_H-M   'P 1'
#
loop_
_entity.id
_entity.type
_entity.pdbx_description
1 polymer ?
#
loop_
_entity_poly.entity_id
_entity_poly.type
_entity_poly.pdbx_seq_one_letter_code
_entity_poly.pdbx_strand_id
1 'polypeptide(L)'
;MKDEKKVLNLDELFGAQQPIAVMWAGQKHYLRRIEEMGPRDLVQYDRINALLNEVRGAAAADDRGIEAQAQTWEQTIDQMLRLVGPTLLEVTPPVPFVAKAKVLEFYTAQIMPEHDGADGADGEKPEKKGVSTGALSSAD
;
A
#
# COMPACT_ATOMS: atom_id res chain seq x y z
N MET A 1 -13.39 -45.99 -7.37
CA MET A 1 -13.35 -44.68 -8.05
C MET A 1 -12.64 -43.72 -7.12
N LYS A 2 -11.32 -43.60 -7.24
CA LYS A 2 -10.51 -42.60 -6.53
C LYS A 2 -9.50 -42.14 -7.55
N ASP A 3 -9.72 -40.95 -8.07
CA ASP A 3 -8.73 -40.05 -8.68
C ASP A 3 -9.53 -38.84 -9.17
N GLU A 4 -10.15 -38.14 -8.23
CA GLU A 4 -10.59 -36.77 -8.50
C GLU A 4 -9.32 -35.96 -8.75
N LYS A 5 -9.16 -35.59 -10.02
CA LYS A 5 -8.01 -34.88 -10.56
C LYS A 5 -7.76 -33.61 -9.73
N LYS A 6 -6.54 -33.47 -9.22
CA LYS A 6 -6.02 -32.21 -8.70
C LYS A 6 -5.87 -31.23 -9.87
N VAL A 7 -6.96 -30.57 -10.26
CA VAL A 7 -6.96 -29.54 -11.31
C VAL A 7 -6.74 -28.19 -10.63
N LEU A 8 -5.69 -27.48 -11.06
CA LEU A 8 -5.49 -26.08 -10.71
C LEU A 8 -6.31 -25.21 -11.67
N ASN A 9 -7.33 -24.52 -11.15
CA ASN A 9 -8.14 -23.60 -11.94
C ASN A 9 -7.45 -22.23 -12.01
N LEU A 10 -6.77 -21.95 -13.12
CA LEU A 10 -6.10 -20.66 -13.34
C LEU A 10 -7.09 -19.52 -13.60
N ASP A 11 -8.29 -19.81 -14.09
CA ASP A 11 -9.32 -18.78 -14.33
C ASP A 11 -9.90 -18.25 -13.03
N GLU A 12 -10.00 -19.09 -11.99
CA GLU A 12 -10.34 -18.64 -10.62
C GLU A 12 -9.23 -17.78 -10.02
N LEU A 13 -7.97 -18.11 -10.30
CA LEU A 13 -6.83 -17.38 -9.74
C LEU A 13 -6.55 -16.05 -10.45
N PHE A 14 -6.79 -15.99 -11.77
CA PHE A 14 -6.35 -14.86 -12.61
C PHE A 14 -7.45 -14.28 -13.51
N GLY A 15 -8.55 -14.99 -13.74
CA GLY A 15 -9.56 -14.64 -14.75
C GLY A 15 -10.57 -13.55 -14.35
N ALA A 16 -10.69 -13.22 -13.06
CA ALA A 16 -11.67 -12.25 -12.55
C ALA A 16 -11.06 -10.91 -12.08
N GLN A 17 -9.83 -10.60 -12.47
CA GLN A 17 -9.18 -9.40 -11.96
C GLN A 17 -9.71 -8.13 -12.65
N GLN A 18 -10.32 -7.23 -11.88
CA GLN A 18 -10.81 -5.96 -12.41
C GLN A 18 -9.65 -5.01 -12.75
N PRO A 19 -9.75 -4.18 -13.80
CA PRO A 19 -8.71 -3.20 -14.12
C PRO A 19 -8.51 -2.22 -12.96
N ILE A 20 -7.27 -1.94 -12.60
CA ILE A 20 -6.95 -0.84 -11.68
C ILE A 20 -6.87 0.44 -12.50
N ALA A 21 -7.60 1.48 -12.11
CA ALA A 21 -7.61 2.74 -12.84
C ALA A 21 -7.59 3.94 -11.92
N VAL A 22 -6.95 5.02 -12.39
CA VAL A 22 -6.93 6.33 -11.74
C VAL A 22 -7.42 7.40 -12.70
N MET A 23 -7.97 8.49 -12.16
CA MET A 23 -8.44 9.62 -12.96
C MET A 23 -7.55 10.84 -12.71
N TRP A 24 -7.03 11.42 -13.77
CA TRP A 24 -6.21 12.64 -13.73
C TRP A 24 -6.62 13.61 -14.82
N ALA A 25 -6.81 14.89 -14.48
CA ALA A 25 -7.21 15.93 -15.43
C ALA A 25 -8.43 15.55 -16.32
N GLY A 26 -9.38 14.80 -15.76
CA GLY A 26 -10.58 14.32 -16.48
C GLY A 26 -10.34 13.11 -17.39
N GLN A 27 -9.12 12.56 -17.43
CA GLN A 27 -8.76 11.37 -18.21
C GLN A 27 -8.59 10.14 -17.30
N LYS A 28 -9.04 8.98 -17.79
CA LYS A 28 -8.89 7.69 -17.09
C LYS A 28 -7.62 6.99 -17.57
N HIS A 29 -6.77 6.61 -16.63
CA HIS A 29 -5.53 5.88 -16.87
C HIS A 29 -5.59 4.52 -16.20
N TYR A 30 -5.27 3.46 -16.94
CA TYR A 30 -5.21 2.11 -16.42
C TYR A 30 -3.81 1.81 -15.92
N LEU A 31 -3.73 1.18 -14.75
CA LEU A 31 -2.49 0.70 -14.17
C LEU A 31 -2.31 -0.78 -14.50
N ARG A 32 -1.08 -1.16 -14.84
CA ARG A 32 -0.67 -2.54 -15.09
C ARG A 32 -0.69 -3.32 -13.79
N ARG A 33 -1.33 -4.49 -13.78
CA ARG A 33 -1.35 -5.37 -12.61
C ARG A 33 -0.05 -6.17 -12.50
N ILE A 34 0.29 -6.64 -11.30
CA ILE A 34 1.53 -7.43 -11.08
C ILE A 34 1.51 -8.71 -11.94
N GLU A 35 0.34 -9.31 -12.11
CA GLU A 35 0.12 -10.52 -12.89
C GLU A 35 0.36 -10.31 -14.40
N GLU A 36 0.30 -9.07 -14.87
CA GLU A 36 0.61 -8.70 -16.25
C GLU A 36 2.11 -8.42 -16.45
N MET A 37 2.91 -8.43 -15.37
CA MET A 37 4.34 -8.16 -15.41
C MET A 37 5.14 -9.38 -15.87
N GLY A 38 6.12 -9.13 -16.75
CA GLY A 38 7.09 -10.17 -17.10
C GLY A 38 8.12 -10.37 -15.98
N PRO A 39 8.90 -11.47 -16.00
CA PRO A 39 9.88 -11.76 -14.94
C PRO A 39 10.88 -10.63 -14.67
N ARG A 40 11.33 -9.95 -15.73
CA ARG A 40 12.24 -8.81 -15.61
C ARG A 40 11.59 -7.63 -14.89
N ASP A 41 10.32 -7.36 -15.19
CA ASP A 41 9.58 -6.25 -14.61
C ASP A 41 9.29 -6.52 -13.13
N LEU A 42 8.99 -7.77 -12.77
CA LEU A 42 8.81 -8.20 -11.37
C LEU A 42 10.08 -7.99 -10.55
N VAL A 43 11.24 -8.42 -11.05
CA VAL A 43 12.52 -8.19 -10.36
C VAL A 43 12.81 -6.70 -10.19
N GLN A 44 12.46 -5.87 -11.18
CA GLN A 44 12.60 -4.42 -11.07
C GLN A 44 11.63 -3.84 -10.03
N TYR A 45 10.38 -4.28 -10.05
CA TYR A 45 9.35 -3.88 -9.10
C TYR A 45 9.79 -4.16 -7.65
N ASP A 46 10.25 -5.38 -7.37
CA ASP A 46 10.75 -5.78 -6.04
C ASP A 46 11.93 -4.92 -5.60
N ARG A 47 12.88 -4.66 -6.50
CA ARG A 47 14.05 -3.81 -6.21
C ARG A 47 13.64 -2.37 -5.90
N ILE A 48 12.71 -1.81 -6.66
CA ILE A 48 12.24 -0.43 -6.46
C ILE A 48 11.45 -0.35 -5.15
N ASN A 49 10.62 -1.34 -4.84
CA ASN A 49 9.91 -1.42 -3.55
C ASN A 49 10.86 -1.49 -2.36
N ALA A 50 11.91 -2.31 -2.45
CA ALA A 50 12.94 -2.36 -1.40
C ALA A 50 13.61 -0.99 -1.20
N LEU A 51 13.93 -0.29 -2.29
CA LEU A 51 14.52 1.04 -2.25
C LEU A 51 13.55 2.08 -1.64
N LEU A 52 12.25 2.04 -1.97
CA LEU A 52 11.26 2.92 -1.34
C LEU A 52 11.20 2.71 0.18
N ASN A 53 11.24 1.47 0.65
CA ASN A 53 11.21 1.19 2.07
C ASN A 53 12.49 1.66 2.78
N GLU A 54 13.66 1.49 2.14
CA GLU A 54 14.94 1.99 2.64
C GLU A 54 14.94 3.52 2.77
N VAL A 55 14.54 4.23 1.70
CA VAL A 55 14.52 5.69 1.71
C VAL A 55 13.48 6.24 2.70
N ARG A 56 12.37 5.52 2.97
CA ARG A 56 11.38 5.93 3.99
C ARG A 56 11.92 5.79 5.42
N GLY A 57 12.71 4.74 5.65
CA GLY A 57 13.26 4.41 6.97
C GLY A 57 14.57 5.12 7.31
N ALA A 58 15.27 5.68 6.32
CA ALA A 58 16.51 6.40 6.53
C ALA A 58 16.28 7.76 7.23
N ALA A 59 17.07 8.04 8.27
CA ALA A 59 17.14 9.36 8.87
C ALA A 59 18.31 10.14 8.25
N ALA A 60 18.04 11.28 7.61
CA ALA A 60 19.09 12.19 7.17
C ALA A 60 19.73 12.92 8.36
N ALA A 61 21.06 13.03 8.35
CA ALA A 61 21.82 13.67 9.43
C ALA A 61 21.96 15.20 9.27
N ASP A 62 21.77 15.72 8.05
CA ASP A 62 21.89 17.13 7.69
C ASP A 62 21.01 17.51 6.49
N ASP A 63 20.94 18.81 6.17
CA ASP A 63 20.12 19.36 5.07
C ASP A 63 20.51 18.80 3.69
N ARG A 64 21.81 18.48 3.48
CA ARG A 64 22.28 17.88 2.22
C ARG A 64 21.77 16.44 2.08
N GLY A 65 21.74 15.70 3.19
CA GLY A 65 21.15 14.37 3.27
C GLY A 65 19.66 14.40 2.97
N ILE A 66 18.93 15.40 3.49
CA ILE A 66 17.49 15.57 3.23
C ILE A 66 17.23 15.76 1.73
N GLU A 67 17.98 16.66 1.08
CA GLU A 67 17.81 16.92 -0.36
C GLU A 67 18.11 15.68 -1.21
N ALA A 68 19.23 14.98 -0.93
CA ALA A 68 19.59 13.76 -1.63
C ALA A 68 18.55 12.65 -1.44
N GLN A 69 17.99 12.55 -0.22
CA GLN A 69 16.93 11.60 0.11
C GLN A 69 15.64 11.93 -0.64
N ALA A 70 15.23 13.21 -0.67
CA ALA A 70 14.04 13.67 -1.39
C ALA A 70 14.17 13.41 -2.90
N GLN A 71 15.33 13.70 -3.48
CA GLN A 71 15.59 13.42 -4.90
C GLN A 71 15.54 11.91 -5.21
N THR A 72 16.14 11.09 -4.35
CA THR A 72 16.10 9.63 -4.49
C THR A 72 14.66 9.12 -4.38
N TRP A 73 13.88 9.66 -3.45
CA TRP A 73 12.47 9.33 -3.27
C TRP A 73 11.64 9.64 -4.52
N GLU A 74 11.78 10.86 -5.07
CA GLU A 74 11.09 11.26 -6.30
C GLU A 74 11.45 10.37 -7.49
N GLN A 75 12.73 10.11 -7.71
CA GLN A 75 13.19 9.23 -8.79
C GLN A 75 12.65 7.81 -8.64
N THR A 76 12.58 7.30 -7.42
CA THR A 76 12.10 5.93 -7.14
C THR A 76 10.60 5.82 -7.39
N ILE A 77 9.82 6.85 -7.01
CA ILE A 77 8.39 6.92 -7.35
C ILE A 77 8.18 6.95 -8.87
N ASP A 78 8.97 7.74 -9.61
CA ASP A 78 8.86 7.81 -11.07
C ASP A 78 9.23 6.50 -11.75
N GLN A 79 10.24 5.79 -11.24
CA GLN A 79 10.60 4.45 -11.73
C GLN A 79 9.46 3.46 -11.49
N MET A 80 8.84 3.50 -10.32
CA MET A 80 7.70 2.63 -10.02
C MET A 80 6.53 2.92 -10.96
N LEU A 81 6.16 4.19 -11.13
CA LEU A 81 5.10 4.60 -12.05
C LEU A 81 5.40 4.24 -13.50
N ARG A 82 6.67 4.23 -13.92
CA ARG A 82 7.03 3.77 -15.26
C ARG A 82 6.70 2.29 -15.47
N LEU A 83 6.75 1.47 -14.42
CA LEU A 83 6.37 0.06 -14.49
C LEU A 83 4.85 -0.14 -14.42
N VAL A 84 4.19 0.54 -13.48
CA VAL A 84 2.77 0.28 -13.17
C VAL A 84 1.80 1.18 -13.93
N GLY A 85 2.23 2.33 -14.44
CA GLY A 85 1.35 3.31 -15.05
C GLY A 85 2.09 4.30 -15.94
N PRO A 86 2.84 3.84 -16.97
CA PRO A 86 3.70 4.70 -17.78
C PRO A 86 2.97 5.89 -18.40
N THR A 87 1.69 5.71 -18.77
CA THR A 87 0.87 6.79 -19.34
C THR A 87 0.72 8.00 -18.42
N LEU A 88 0.82 7.82 -17.10
CA LEU A 88 0.75 8.92 -16.13
C LEU A 88 2.01 9.79 -16.09
N LEU A 89 3.12 9.32 -16.66
CA LEU A 89 4.34 10.12 -16.78
C LEU A 89 4.36 10.96 -18.05
N GLU A 90 3.48 10.67 -19.00
CA GLU A 90 3.43 11.31 -20.33
C GLU A 90 2.27 12.31 -20.47
N VAL A 91 1.39 12.41 -19.46
CA VAL A 91 0.21 13.28 -19.49
C VAL A 91 0.52 14.76 -19.33
N THR A 92 -0.37 15.60 -19.88
CA THR A 92 -0.34 17.04 -19.76
C THR A 92 -1.68 17.55 -19.20
N PRO A 93 -1.71 18.27 -18.06
CA PRO A 93 -0.56 18.66 -17.24
C PRO A 93 0.11 17.45 -16.55
N PRO A 94 1.42 17.54 -16.24
CA PRO A 94 2.13 16.46 -15.57
C PRO A 94 1.53 16.19 -14.19
N VAL A 95 1.50 14.92 -13.79
CA VAL A 95 1.04 14.53 -12.46
C VAL A 95 2.02 15.08 -11.43
N PRO A 96 1.57 15.88 -10.44
CA PRO A 96 2.44 16.40 -9.40
C PRO A 96 2.91 15.28 -8.48
N PHE A 97 4.09 15.45 -7.88
CA PHE A 97 4.73 14.45 -7.02
C PHE A 97 3.80 13.85 -5.95
N VAL A 98 3.04 14.68 -5.22
CA VAL A 98 2.11 14.20 -4.18
C VAL A 98 1.04 13.27 -4.76
N ALA A 99 0.53 13.57 -5.96
CA ALA A 99 -0.44 12.71 -6.63
C ALA A 99 0.20 11.40 -7.11
N LYS A 100 1.45 11.43 -7.59
CA LYS A 100 2.20 10.21 -7.93
C LYS A 100 2.31 9.26 -6.74
N ALA A 101 2.65 9.79 -5.56
CA ALA A 101 2.71 9.00 -4.33
C ALA A 101 1.36 8.36 -3.98
N LYS A 102 0.26 9.13 -4.11
CA LYS A 102 -1.11 8.64 -3.86
C LYS A 102 -1.55 7.55 -4.84
N VAL A 103 -1.13 7.64 -6.11
CA VAL A 103 -1.38 6.58 -7.09
C VAL A 103 -0.70 5.27 -6.67
N LEU A 104 0.53 5.32 -6.17
CA LEU A 104 1.24 4.11 -5.73
C LEU A 104 0.67 3.52 -4.44
N GLU A 105 0.22 4.37 -3.50
CA GLU A 105 -0.50 3.94 -2.29
C GLU A 105 -1.81 3.21 -2.67
N PHE A 106 -2.62 3.84 -3.54
CA PHE A 106 -3.83 3.23 -4.07
C PHE A 106 -3.53 1.91 -4.77
N TYR A 107 -2.54 1.87 -5.66
CA TYR A 107 -2.13 0.68 -6.39
C TYR A 107 -1.81 -0.48 -5.43
N THR A 108 -0.97 -0.22 -4.42
CA THR A 108 -0.55 -1.22 -3.43
C THR A 108 -1.76 -1.82 -2.69
N ALA A 109 -2.71 -0.99 -2.26
CA ALA A 109 -3.93 -1.45 -1.60
C ALA A 109 -4.82 -2.34 -2.50
N GLN A 110 -4.74 -2.20 -3.83
CA GLN A 110 -5.52 -3.02 -4.77
C GLN A 110 -4.88 -4.40 -5.05
N ILE A 111 -3.56 -4.52 -4.92
CA ILE A 111 -2.81 -5.76 -5.19
C ILE A 111 -2.49 -6.56 -3.91
N MET A 112 -2.45 -5.87 -2.77
CA MET A 112 -2.31 -6.44 -1.44
C MET A 112 -3.54 -6.01 -0.62
N PRO A 113 -4.73 -6.55 -0.91
CA PRO A 113 -5.85 -6.35 0.00
C PRO A 113 -5.41 -6.87 1.36
N GLU A 114 -5.35 -6.00 2.36
CA GLU A 114 -5.18 -6.44 3.73
C GLU A 114 -6.20 -7.54 3.97
N HIS A 115 -5.72 -8.66 4.52
CA HIS A 115 -6.58 -9.76 4.91
C HIS A 115 -7.39 -9.25 6.11
N ASP A 116 -8.45 -8.47 5.86
CA ASP A 116 -9.47 -8.09 6.83
C ASP A 116 -10.32 -9.34 7.15
N GLY A 117 -9.66 -10.32 7.76
CA GLY A 117 -10.24 -11.43 8.49
C GLY A 117 -10.32 -11.02 9.95
N ALA A 118 -11.53 -10.61 10.35
CA ALA A 118 -11.92 -10.50 11.74
C ALA A 118 -11.59 -11.79 12.51
N ASP A 119 -10.85 -11.66 13.60
CA ASP A 119 -10.94 -12.56 14.76
C ASP A 119 -10.84 -11.70 16.03
N GLY A 120 -11.96 -11.59 16.76
CA GLY A 120 -11.93 -11.23 18.18
C GLY A 120 -12.37 -9.82 18.59
N ALA A 121 -13.43 -9.27 18.00
CA ALA A 121 -14.30 -8.37 18.74
C ALA A 121 -15.29 -9.21 19.58
N ASP A 122 -14.82 -9.83 20.65
CA ASP A 122 -15.69 -10.28 21.74
C ASP A 122 -15.41 -9.41 22.97
N GLY A 123 -16.44 -8.67 23.33
CA GLY A 123 -16.38 -7.67 24.38
C GLY A 123 -16.32 -8.30 25.76
N GLU A 124 -15.41 -7.80 26.58
CA GLU A 124 -15.66 -7.73 28.01
C GLU A 124 -15.20 -6.36 28.49
N LYS A 125 -16.16 -5.42 28.60
CA LYS A 125 -15.99 -4.23 29.43
C LYS A 125 -15.74 -4.73 30.86
N PRO A 126 -14.62 -4.38 31.52
CA PRO A 126 -14.56 -4.57 32.95
C PRO A 126 -15.55 -3.60 33.59
N GLU A 127 -16.62 -4.16 34.16
CA GLU A 127 -17.49 -3.50 35.13
C GLU A 127 -16.63 -2.81 36.19
N LYS A 128 -16.64 -1.48 36.21
CA LYS A 128 -16.21 -0.73 37.39
C LYS A 128 -17.28 -0.92 38.46
N LYS A 129 -17.16 -1.99 39.25
CA LYS A 129 -17.88 -2.13 40.51
C LYS A 129 -17.49 -0.97 41.41
N GLY A 130 -18.47 -0.13 41.71
CA GLY A 130 -18.37 0.84 42.77
C GLY A 130 -18.08 0.14 44.08
N VAL A 131 -17.04 0.59 44.77
CA VAL A 131 -16.94 0.44 46.22
C VAL A 131 -17.15 1.83 46.80
N SER A 132 -18.40 2.04 47.21
CA SER A 132 -18.78 3.04 48.18
C SER A 132 -18.44 2.49 49.57
N THR A 133 -17.47 3.11 50.23
CA THR A 133 -17.35 3.21 51.70
C THR A 133 -16.58 4.51 51.90
N GLY A 134 -17.16 5.59 52.40
CA GLY A 134 -17.82 5.67 53.70
C GLY A 134 -16.90 6.51 54.60
N ALA A 135 -17.42 7.65 55.03
CA ALA A 135 -16.76 8.73 55.77
C ALA A 135 -16.02 8.32 57.06
N LEU A 136 -15.08 9.17 57.50
CA LEU A 136 -14.83 9.67 58.88
C LEU A 136 -13.52 10.48 58.85
N SER A 137 -13.58 11.82 58.82
CA SER A 137 -13.60 12.75 59.97
C SER A 137 -12.25 12.93 60.69
N SER A 138 -12.01 14.20 61.04
CA SER A 138 -11.06 14.78 62.01
C SER A 138 -9.75 15.27 61.38
N ALA A 139 -9.56 16.58 61.17
CA ALA A 139 -9.29 17.61 62.19
C ALA A 139 -7.99 17.34 62.95
N ASP A 140 -6.88 17.95 62.50
CA ASP A 140 -6.11 19.00 63.21
C ASP A 140 -5.09 19.61 62.24
#